data_AF-A0A8S2TB78-F1
#
_entry.id   AF-A0A8S2TB78-F1
#
_cell.length_a   1.000
_cell.length_b   1.000
_cell.length_c   1.000
_cell.angle_alpha   90.00
_cell.angle_beta   90.00
_cell.angle_gamma   90.00
#
_symmetry.space_group_name_H-M   'P 1'
#
loop_
_entity.id
_entity.type
_entity.pdbx_description
1 polymer ?
#
loop_
_entity_poly.entity_id
_entity_poly.type
_entity_poly.pdbx_seq_one_letter_code
_entity_poly.pdbx_strand_id
1 'polypeptide(L)' 'MSVFTPGTHGSTFGGNPLGARIAITSLKVLIEEGMIENAAKMGELLRKELNRLPK' A
#
# COMPACT_ATOMS: atom_id res chain seq x y z
N MET A 1 -29.33 9.79 -5.80
CA MET A 1 -28.46 10.88 -6.27
C MET A 1 -27.06 10.32 -6.44
N SER A 2 -26.43 10.48 -7.62
CA SER A 2 -25.01 10.14 -7.80
C SER A 2 -24.16 11.19 -7.09
N VAL A 3 -23.22 10.77 -6.24
CA VAL A 3 -22.33 11.67 -5.47
C VAL A 3 -21.22 12.24 -6.36
N PHE A 4 -20.79 11.51 -7.39
CA PHE A 4 -19.89 11.99 -8.43
C PHE A 4 -20.65 12.22 -9.73
N THR A 5 -20.50 13.41 -10.31
CA THR A 5 -21.04 13.75 -11.63
C THR A 5 -19.91 14.29 -12.51
N PRO A 6 -20.06 14.31 -13.86
CA PRO A 6 -19.00 14.80 -14.73
C PRO A 6 -18.52 16.19 -14.33
N GLY A 7 -17.20 16.32 -14.10
CA GLY A 7 -16.56 17.57 -13.69
C GLY A 7 -16.50 17.83 -12.17
N THR A 8 -17.15 17.03 -11.32
CA THR A 8 -17.10 17.24 -9.85
C THR A 8 -15.83 16.70 -9.20
N HIS A 9 -15.07 15.87 -9.90
CA HIS A 9 -13.80 15.32 -9.43
C HIS A 9 -12.89 15.04 -10.61
N GLY A 10 -11.62 15.42 -10.48
CA GLY A 10 -10.62 15.24 -11.54
C GLY A 10 -9.26 15.75 -11.10
N SER A 11 -8.21 15.28 -11.78
CA SER A 11 -6.83 15.70 -11.56
C SER A 11 -6.07 15.58 -12.87
N THR A 12 -5.25 16.58 -13.20
CA THR A 12 -4.46 16.62 -14.45
C THR A 12 -3.56 15.39 -14.62
N PHE A 13 -3.01 14.88 -13.53
CA PHE A 13 -2.11 13.72 -13.55
C PHE A 13 -2.73 12.48 -12.90
N GLY A 14 -3.97 12.57 -12.40
CA GLY A 14 -4.68 11.46 -11.78
C GLY A 14 -4.92 10.33 -12.78
N GLY A 15 -4.54 9.11 -12.41
CA GLY A 15 -4.75 7.93 -13.27
C GLY A 15 -3.91 7.94 -14.55
N ASN A 16 -2.83 8.72 -14.64
CA ASN A 16 -1.97 8.72 -15.82
C ASN A 16 -1.39 7.32 -16.10
N PRO A 17 -1.13 6.96 -17.37
CA PRO A 17 -0.73 5.60 -17.75
C PRO A 17 0.55 5.10 -17.06
N LEU A 18 1.55 5.98 -16.86
CA LEU A 18 2.79 5.60 -16.21
C LEU A 18 2.54 5.22 -14.74
N GLY A 19 1.84 6.07 -14.00
CA GLY A 19 1.46 5.81 -12.62
C GLY A 19 0.61 4.54 -12.47
N ALA A 20 -0.34 4.33 -13.37
CA ALA A 20 -1.17 3.12 -13.37
C ALA A 20 -0.34 1.83 -13.57
N ARG A 21 0.64 1.85 -14.48
CA ARG A 21 1.54 0.70 -14.70
C ARG A 21 2.45 0.43 -13.51
N ILE A 22 2.99 1.48 -12.89
CA ILE A 22 3.79 1.35 -11.66
C ILE A 22 2.93 0.74 -10.55
N ALA A 23 1.73 1.27 -10.31
CA ALA A 23 0.83 0.79 -9.27
C ALA A 23 0.50 -0.70 -9.44
N ILE A 24 0.19 -1.14 -10.67
CA ILE A 24 -0.08 -2.56 -10.94
C ILE A 24 1.15 -3.43 -10.62
N THR A 25 2.35 -3.01 -11.04
CA THR A 25 3.57 -3.76 -10.75
C THR A 25 3.87 -3.83 -9.25
N SER A 26 3.71 -2.71 -8.53
CA SER A 26 3.89 -2.70 -7.07
C SER A 26 2.90 -3.62 -6.36
N LEU A 27 1.64 -3.64 -6.79
CA LEU A 27 0.62 -4.55 -6.24
C LEU A 27 0.96 -6.02 -6.52
N LYS A 28 1.49 -6.34 -7.70
CA LYS A 28 1.96 -7.69 -8.00
C LYS A 28 3.08 -8.13 -7.07
N VAL A 29 4.10 -7.30 -6.89
CA VAL A 29 5.24 -7.59 -5.99
C VAL A 29 4.75 -7.83 -4.55
N LEU A 30 3.83 -7.01 -4.04
CA LEU A 30 3.26 -7.19 -2.70
C LEU A 30 2.65 -8.59 -2.49
N ILE A 31 2.03 -9.14 -3.54
CA ILE A 31 1.36 -10.45 -3.50
C ILE A 31 2.34 -11.58 -3.81
N GLU A 32 3.07 -11.49 -4.93
CA GLU A 32 3.96 -12.54 -5.45
C GLU A 32 5.14 -12.81 -4.52
N GLU A 33 5.65 -11.78 -3.83
CA GLU A 33 6.76 -11.92 -2.87
C GLU A 33 6.29 -12.16 -1.43
N GLY A 34 4.98 -12.32 -1.18
CA GLY A 34 4.45 -12.60 0.16
C GLY A 34 4.77 -11.49 1.18
N MET A 35 4.70 -10.23 0.75
CA MET A 35 5.15 -9.10 1.57
C MET A 35 4.23 -8.84 2.77
N ILE A 36 2.95 -9.22 2.71
CA ILE A 36 1.98 -9.06 3.80
C ILE A 36 2.33 -9.99 4.97
N GLU A 37 2.62 -11.25 4.68
CA GLU A 37 3.04 -12.25 5.66
C GLU A 37 4.40 -11.87 6.25
N ASN A 38 5.33 -11.39 5.41
CA ASN A 38 6.61 -10.88 5.89
C ASN A 38 6.43 -9.69 6.83
N ALA A 39 5.57 -8.72 6.48
CA ALA A 39 5.28 -7.57 7.34
C ALA A 39 4.70 -8.00 8.70
N ALA A 40 3.82 -9.00 8.73
CA ALA A 40 3.28 -9.55 9.97
C ALA A 40 4.40 -10.16 10.85
N LYS A 41 5.25 -11.03 10.26
CA LYS A 41 6.39 -11.66 10.94
C LYS A 41 7.38 -10.61 11.49
N MET A 42 7.73 -9.63 10.67
CA MET A 42 8.65 -8.57 11.06
C MET A 42 8.06 -7.67 12.15
N GLY A 43 6.76 -7.39 12.09
CA GLY A 43 6.06 -6.65 13.13
C GLY A 43 6.06 -7.38 14.47
N GLU A 44 5.87 -8.70 14.49
CA GLU A 44 5.99 -9.51 15.70
C GLU A 44 7.39 -9.49 16.28
N LEU A 45 8.41 -9.68 15.43
CA LEU A 45 9.81 -9.61 15.82
C LEU A 45 10.14 -8.25 16.45
N LEU A 46 9.77 -7.16 15.77
CA LEU A 46 10.02 -5.81 16.25
C LEU A 46 9.39 -5.58 17.62
N ARG A 47 8.10 -5.90 17.79
CA ARG A 47 7.39 -5.73 19.06
C ARG A 47 8.00 -6.58 20.17
N LYS A 48 8.37 -7.82 19.86
CA LYS A 48 9.02 -8.72 20.82
C LYS A 48 10.32 -8.11 21.33
N GLU A 49 11.18 -7.63 20.45
CA GLU A 49 12.49 -7.08 20.85
C GLU A 49 12.36 -5.74 21.56
N LEU A 50 11.43 -4.87 21.15
CA LEU A 50 11.15 -3.63 21.87
C LEU A 50 10.68 -3.88 23.31
N ASN A 51 9.83 -4.90 23.53
CA ASN A 51 9.35 -5.25 24.88
C ASN A 51 10.42 -5.82 25.80
N ARG A 52 11.58 -6.24 25.26
CA ARG A 52 12.71 -6.75 26.04
C ARG A 52 13.65 -5.65 26.52
N LEU A 53 13.49 -4.44 25.98
CA LEU A 53 14.27 -3.30 26.43
C LEU A 53 13.87 -2.92 27.86
N PRO A 54 14.85 -2.54 28.70
CA PRO A 54 14.55 -2.04 30.04
C PRO A 54 13.67 -0.78 29.94
N LYS A 55 12.76 -0.63 30.91
CA LYS A 55 11.92 0.57 31.05
C LYS A 55 12.71 1.76 31.56
#